data_AF-A0AAU1PRR3-F1
#
_entry.id   AF-A0AAU1PRR3-F1
#
_cell.length_a   1.000
_cell.length_b   1.000
_cell.length_c   1.000
_cell.angle_alpha   90.00
_cell.angle_beta   90.00
_cell.angle_gamma   90.00
#
_symmetry.space_group_name_H-M   'P 1'
#
loop_
_entity.id
_entity.type
_entity.pdbx_description
1 polymer ?
#
loop_
_entity_poly.entity_id
_entity_poly.type
_entity_poly.pdbx_seq_one_letter_code
_entity_poly.pdbx_strand_id
1 'polypeptide(L)'
;MPNDTGGALVRRISGLPNGPLDVAWLPTSATRLPLGRIRLRWEPAPRAGWTVHAHLGLATTEVLLARWPTAPDDWPTLIRPTLYEVTGLCHALALATTALDLSNRLAEI
;
A
#
# COMPACT_ATOMS: atom_id res chain seq x y z
N MET A 1 10.76 2.68 -14.07
CA MET A 1 9.76 1.59 -13.98
C MET A 1 10.08 0.58 -15.07
N PRO A 2 9.99 -0.73 -14.84
CA PRO A 2 10.11 -1.72 -15.91
C PRO A 2 8.97 -1.55 -16.92
N ASN A 3 9.22 -1.85 -18.19
CA ASN A 3 8.15 -1.89 -19.19
C ASN A 3 7.16 -3.02 -18.79
N ASP A 4 5.86 -2.82 -19.05
CA ASP A 4 4.78 -3.78 -18.81
C ASP A 4 4.33 -4.02 -17.35
N THR A 5 4.71 -3.14 -16.41
CA THR A 5 4.21 -3.20 -15.03
C THR A 5 3.03 -2.24 -14.80
N GLY A 6 1.95 -2.73 -14.21
CA GLY A 6 0.77 -1.92 -13.85
C GLY A 6 0.91 -1.12 -12.56
N GLY A 7 2.03 -1.31 -11.87
CA GLY A 7 2.36 -0.71 -10.57
C GLY A 7 3.28 -1.63 -9.75
N ALA A 8 3.45 -1.31 -8.47
CA ALA A 8 4.21 -2.12 -7.53
C ALA A 8 3.42 -2.35 -6.23
N LEU A 9 3.43 -3.59 -5.77
CA LEU A 9 2.88 -3.99 -4.48
C LEU A 9 3.88 -3.67 -3.37
N VAL A 10 3.44 -2.96 -2.34
CA VAL A 10 4.21 -2.75 -1.12
C VAL A 10 4.23 -4.05 -0.31
N ARG A 11 5.43 -4.61 -0.10
CA ARG A 11 5.61 -5.88 0.65
C ARG A 11 5.97 -5.63 2.10
N ARG A 12 6.91 -4.72 2.33
CA ARG A 12 7.43 -4.38 3.65
C ARG A 12 7.87 -2.93 3.66
N ILE A 13 7.67 -2.30 4.80
CA ILE A 13 8.12 -0.95 5.07
C ILE A 13 8.88 -1.00 6.39
N SER A 14 10.14 -0.58 6.38
CA SER A 14 10.89 -0.43 7.63
C SER A 14 10.32 0.73 8.46
N GLY A 15 10.36 0.59 9.79
CA GLY A 15 10.00 1.68 10.72
C GLY A 15 11.10 2.75 10.89
N LEU A 16 12.33 2.49 10.44
CA LEU A 16 13.46 3.42 10.59
C LEU A 16 13.37 4.60 9.63
N PRO A 17 13.60 5.88 9.98
CA PRO A 17 13.36 7.05 9.13
C PRO A 17 13.91 7.02 7.69
N ASN A 18 14.94 6.23 7.37
CA ASN A 18 15.45 5.98 6.01
C ASN A 18 15.55 4.48 5.66
N GLY A 19 14.74 3.65 6.31
CA GLY A 19 14.76 2.22 6.12
C GLY A 19 14.15 1.80 4.77
N PRO A 20 14.43 0.57 4.33
CA PRO A 20 14.01 0.08 3.02
C PRO A 20 12.48 0.04 2.87
N LEU A 21 12.05 0.35 1.65
CA LEU A 21 10.69 0.13 1.15
C LEU A 21 10.77 -1.02 0.14
N ASP A 22 10.35 -2.21 0.56
CA ASP A 22 10.38 -3.39 -0.30
C ASP A 22 9.11 -3.43 -1.15
N VAL A 23 9.29 -3.44 -2.47
CA VAL A 23 8.20 -3.53 -3.43
C VAL A 23 8.37 -4.74 -4.34
N ALA A 24 7.25 -5.29 -4.81
CA ALA A 24 7.22 -6.25 -5.91
C ALA A 24 6.44 -5.67 -7.09
N TRP A 25 7.02 -5.70 -8.28
CA TRP A 25 6.37 -5.23 -9.49
C TRP A 25 5.16 -6.13 -9.82
N LEU A 26 4.04 -5.49 -10.15
CA LEU A 26 2.82 -6.17 -10.56
C LEU A 26 2.68 -6.10 -12.08
N PRO A 27 2.28 -7.20 -12.74
CA PRO A 27 1.94 -7.14 -14.15
C PRO A 27 0.71 -6.25 -14.36
N THR A 28 0.59 -5.64 -15.54
CA THR A 28 -0.55 -4.79 -15.89
C THR A 28 -1.92 -5.50 -15.79
N SER A 29 -1.93 -6.83 -15.89
CA SER A 29 -3.11 -7.68 -15.74
C SER A 29 -3.59 -7.87 -14.29
N ALA A 30 -2.82 -7.42 -13.29
CA ALA A 30 -3.22 -7.53 -11.89
C ALA A 30 -4.38 -6.56 -11.57
N THR A 31 -5.61 -7.09 -11.53
CA THR A 31 -6.83 -6.31 -11.39
C THR A 31 -7.33 -6.12 -9.96
N ARG A 32 -7.00 -7.03 -9.03
CA ARG A 32 -7.47 -6.97 -7.64
C ARG A 32 -6.33 -7.04 -6.64
N LEU A 33 -6.28 -6.06 -5.76
CA LEU A 33 -5.37 -6.00 -4.64
C LEU A 33 -5.94 -6.75 -3.41
N PRO A 34 -5.15 -7.57 -2.71
CA PRO A 34 -5.60 -8.21 -1.47
C PRO A 34 -5.91 -7.19 -0.37
N LEU A 35 -6.81 -7.56 0.56
CA LEU A 35 -7.17 -6.73 1.71
C LEU A 35 -5.93 -6.28 2.49
N GLY A 36 -5.86 -4.99 2.81
CA GLY A 36 -4.77 -4.39 3.59
C GLY A 36 -3.45 -4.25 2.84
N ARG A 37 -3.40 -4.63 1.55
CA ARG A 37 -2.22 -4.43 0.71
C ARG A 37 -2.30 -3.10 -0.01
N ILE A 38 -1.12 -2.53 -0.28
CA ILE A 38 -1.01 -1.22 -0.95
C ILE A 38 -0.32 -1.40 -2.30
N ARG A 39 -0.91 -0.85 -3.35
CA ARG A 39 -0.35 -0.76 -4.70
C ARG A 39 0.05 0.67 -4.98
N LEU A 40 1.30 0.84 -5.41
CA LEU A 40 1.81 2.10 -5.96
C LEU A 40 1.65 2.07 -7.48
N ARG A 41 1.15 3.17 -8.06
CA ARG A 41 1.07 3.38 -9.50
C ARG A 41 1.75 4.69 -9.85
N TRP A 42 2.43 4.72 -10.99
CA TRP A 42 3.11 5.90 -11.51
C TRP A 42 2.45 6.31 -12.82
N GLU A 43 2.18 7.60 -12.94
CA GLU A 43 1.68 8.22 -14.16
C GLU A 43 2.59 9.40 -14.53
N PRO A 44 2.88 9.63 -15.82
CA PRO A 44 3.64 10.80 -16.23
C PRO A 44 2.99 12.10 -15.74
N ALA A 45 3.75 12.98 -15.11
CA ALA A 45 3.23 14.27 -14.68
C ALA A 45 3.30 15.31 -15.82
N PRO A 46 2.38 16.31 -15.89
CA PRO A 46 2.31 17.24 -17.01
C PRO A 46 3.53 18.14 -17.23
N ARG A 47 4.35 18.38 -16.20
CA ARG A 47 5.50 19.31 -16.27
C ARG A 47 6.85 18.59 -16.22
N ALA A 48 7.03 17.70 -15.26
CA ALA A 48 8.20 16.83 -15.12
C ALA A 48 7.95 15.81 -13.99
N GLY A 49 8.63 14.66 -14.06
CA GLY A 49 8.57 13.62 -13.03
C GLY A 49 7.30 12.75 -13.12
N TRP A 50 6.92 12.18 -11.98
CA TRP A 50 5.82 11.22 -11.89
C TRP A 50 4.76 11.67 -10.91
N THR A 51 3.50 11.40 -11.23
CA THR A 51 2.44 11.35 -10.23
C THR A 51 2.42 9.96 -9.64
N VAL A 52 2.62 9.86 -8.33
CA VAL A 52 2.54 8.59 -7.60
C VAL A 52 1.17 8.49 -6.95
N HIS A 53 0.48 7.38 -7.18
CA HIS A 53 -0.78 7.04 -6.54
C HIS A 53 -0.60 5.82 -5.66
N ALA A 54 -1.08 5.90 -4.41
CA ALA A 54 -1.20 4.74 -3.53
C ALA A 54 -2.66 4.29 -3.48
N HIS A 55 -2.91 3.02 -3.77
CA HIS A 55 -4.22 2.38 -3.66
C HIS A 55 -4.18 1.32 -2.57
N LEU A 56 -5.15 1.35 -1.66
CA LEU A 56 -5.33 0.35 -0.60
C LEU A 56 -6.40 -0.67 -1.02
N GLY A 57 -6.06 -1.95 -0.91
CA GLY A 57 -7.00 -3.04 -1.13
C GLY A 57 -7.94 -3.19 0.05
N LEU A 58 -9.24 -3.15 -0.22
CA LEU A 58 -10.32 -3.41 0.71
C LEU A 58 -11.01 -4.74 0.35
N ALA A 59 -11.96 -5.18 1.17
CA ALA A 59 -12.59 -6.49 1.04
C ALA A 59 -13.25 -6.71 -0.35
N THR A 60 -13.82 -5.64 -0.92
CA THR A 60 -14.58 -5.71 -2.18
C THR A 60 -14.04 -4.79 -3.28
N THR A 61 -13.11 -3.90 -2.96
CA THR A 61 -12.68 -2.82 -3.87
C THR A 61 -11.26 -2.36 -3.54
N GLU A 62 -10.77 -1.38 -4.30
CA GLU A 62 -9.57 -0.63 -3.99
C GLU A 62 -9.95 0.85 -3.81
N VAL A 63 -9.33 1.50 -2.83
CA VAL A 63 -9.53 2.93 -2.57
C VAL A 63 -8.24 3.69 -2.81
N LEU A 64 -8.33 4.90 -3.37
CA LEU A 64 -7.19 5.81 -3.45
C LEU A 64 -6.86 6.26 -2.02
N LEU A 65 -5.67 5.90 -1.56
CA LEU A 65 -5.16 6.28 -0.25
C LEU A 65 -4.55 7.68 -0.29
N ALA A 66 -3.68 7.92 -1.25
CA ALA A 66 -2.94 9.17 -1.38
C ALA A 66 -2.43 9.37 -2.81
N ARG A 67 -2.22 10.63 -3.17
CA ARG A 67 -1.68 11.05 -4.46
C ARG A 67 -0.60 12.09 -4.23
N TRP A 68 0.57 11.86 -4.82
CA TRP A 68 1.68 12.81 -4.81
C TRP A 68 1.97 13.26 -6.24
N PRO A 69 1.47 14.44 -6.65
CA PRO A 69 1.81 14.99 -7.96
C PRO A 69 3.28 15.43 -7.96
N THR A 70 3.93 15.32 -9.13
CA THR A 70 5.31 15.80 -9.34
C THR A 70 6.28 15.28 -8.27
N ALA A 71 6.20 13.99 -7.95
CA ALA A 71 7.06 13.38 -6.95
C ALA A 71 8.53 13.45 -7.38
N PRO A 72 9.44 13.84 -6.47
CA PRO A 72 10.88 13.94 -6.77
C PRO A 72 11.50 12.55 -6.94
N ASP A 73 12.77 12.48 -7.36
CA ASP A 73 13.46 11.19 -7.54
C ASP A 73 13.60 10.43 -6.21
N ASP A 74 13.68 11.14 -5.09
CA ASP A 74 13.65 10.58 -3.74
C ASP A 74 12.23 10.34 -3.20
N TRP A 75 11.22 10.21 -4.07
CA TRP A 75 9.84 9.90 -3.70
C TRP A 75 9.64 8.80 -2.65
N PRO A 76 10.50 7.76 -2.48
CA PRO A 76 10.29 6.80 -1.40
C PRO A 76 10.30 7.45 -0.01
N THR A 77 11.08 8.51 0.20
CA THR A 77 11.11 9.25 1.47
C THR A 77 9.79 9.99 1.70
N LEU A 78 9.24 10.57 0.63
CA LEU A 78 7.99 11.34 0.64
C LEU A 78 6.77 10.47 1.00
N ILE A 79 6.65 9.29 0.39
CA ILE A 79 5.42 8.48 0.52
C ILE A 79 5.44 7.58 1.77
N ARG A 80 6.63 7.27 2.29
CA ARG A 80 6.82 6.22 3.29
C ARG A 80 6.10 6.46 4.61
N PRO A 81 6.05 7.67 5.20
CA PRO A 81 5.30 7.90 6.44
C PRO A 81 3.84 7.46 6.33
N THR A 82 3.15 7.88 5.26
CA THR A 82 1.76 7.50 4.98
C THR A 82 1.60 5.98 4.82
N LEU A 83 2.50 5.36 4.05
CA LEU A 83 2.43 3.91 3.84
C LEU A 83 2.65 3.13 5.15
N TYR A 84 3.58 3.59 6.00
CA TYR A 84 3.90 2.97 7.28
C TYR A 84 2.71 3.03 8.23
N GLU A 85 2.11 4.21 8.40
CA GLU A 85 0.93 4.41 9.26
C GLU A 85 -0.24 3.54 8.82
N VAL A 86 -0.54 3.52 7.52
CA VAL A 86 -1.67 2.75 6.97
C VAL A 86 -1.43 1.25 7.09
N THR A 87 -0.19 0.79 6.89
CA THR A 87 0.18 -0.61 7.12
C THR A 87 0.01 -0.99 8.58
N GLY A 88 0.44 -0.11 9.51
CA GLY A 88 0.24 -0.28 10.94
C GLY A 88 -1.24 -0.36 11.32
N LEU A 89 -2.07 0.55 10.80
CA LEU A 89 -3.51 0.56 11.03
C LEU A 89 -4.19 -0.71 10.51
N CYS A 90 -3.84 -1.14 9.29
CA CYS A 90 -4.37 -2.38 8.72
C CYS A 90 -3.97 -3.61 9.54
N HIS A 91 -2.75 -3.62 10.08
CA HIS A 91 -2.30 -4.69 10.97
C HIS A 91 -3.06 -4.70 12.30
N ALA A 92 -3.22 -3.53 12.92
CA ALA A 92 -3.98 -3.37 14.17
C ALA A 92 -5.44 -3.82 13.99
N LEU A 93 -6.08 -3.44 12.87
CA LEU A 93 -7.44 -3.86 12.56
C LEU A 93 -7.52 -5.38 12.38
N ALA A 94 -6.61 -5.99 11.61
CA ALA A 94 -6.59 -7.44 11.41
C ALA A 94 -6.41 -8.20 12.74
N LEU A 95 -5.56 -7.68 13.63
CA LEU A 95 -5.35 -8.24 14.96
C LEU A 95 -6.62 -8.13 15.81
N ALA A 96 -7.25 -6.95 15.83
CA ALA A 96 -8.49 -6.71 16.59
C ALA A 96 -9.64 -7.61 16.11
N THR A 97 -9.80 -7.77 14.80
CA THR A 97 -10.79 -8.70 14.21
C THR A 97 -10.50 -10.14 14.61
N THR A 98 -9.24 -10.58 14.53
CA THR A 98 -8.86 -11.94 14.94
C THR A 98 -9.13 -12.20 16.43
N ALA A 99 -8.84 -11.22 17.29
CA ALA A 99 -9.11 -11.31 18.71
C ALA A 99 -10.62 -11.36 19.01
N LEU A 100 -11.41 -10.55 18.31
CA LEU A 100 -12.88 -10.56 18.41
C LEU A 100 -13.46 -11.90 17.96
N ASP A 101 -13.03 -12.43 16.81
CA ASP A 101 -13.48 -13.72 16.29
C ASP A 101 -13.11 -14.89 17.21
N LEU A 102 -11.97 -14.81 17.90
CA LEU A 102 -11.60 -15.76 18.93
C LEU A 102 -12.51 -15.63 20.16
N SER A 103 -12.75 -14.41 20.64
CA SER A 103 -13.62 -14.16 21.79
C SER A 103 -15.04 -14.67 21.56
N ASN A 104 -15.58 -14.45 20.36
CA ASN A 104 -16.93 -14.92 20.00
C ASN A 104 -17.00 -16.45 20.03
N ARG A 105 -16.02 -17.14 19.45
CA ARG A 105 -15.95 -18.62 19.46
C ARG A 105 -15.85 -19.22 20.85
N LEU A 106 -15.19 -18.54 21.78
CA LEU A 106 -15.07 -19.00 23.17
C LEU A 106 -16.35 -18.78 23.99
N ALA A 107 -17.17 -17.79 23.63
CA ALA A 107 -18.43 -17.50 24.31
C ALA A 107 -19.58 -18.44 23.89
N GLU A 108 -19.42 -19.14 22.76
CA GLU A 108 -20.36 -20.14 22.25
C GLU A 108 -20.19 -21.54 22.89
N ILE A 109 -19.19 -21.71 23.77
CA ILE A 109 -18.87 -22.95 24.52
C ILE A 109 -19.39 -22.81 25.95
#